data_AF-A0A432IFI4-F1
#
_entry.id   AF-A0A432IFI4-F1
#
_cell.length_a   1.000
_cell.length_b   1.000
_cell.length_c   1.000
_cell.angle_alpha   90.00
_cell.angle_beta   90.00
_cell.angle_gamma   90.00
#
_symmetry.space_group_name_H-M   'P 1'
#
loop_
_entity.id
_entity.type
_entity.pdbx_description
1 polymer ?
#
loop_
_entity_poly.entity_id
_entity_poly.type
_entity_poly.pdbx_seq_one_letter_code
_entity_poly.pdbx_strand_id
1 'polypeptide(L)'
;MKVKIIKLFILCMVLFNVGCSSTSFKNRMDTDPQDILRGESTNTIKVRQYLEEVLENPEGREIKAYKRNIFSVDTDQNMFYYHAYYVFLKDGKLEHTLVFTGTPKGSNHNGNWMLDANPDIQSYILYLYDDNPWKMKELLGPNGESPDLIKTTQNILKRLNENYTFSFAAGMRDLPWYHQIWITFAFFPPIIGYPILTISAWDSDNCISSVAETIEW
;
A
#
# COMPACT_ATOMS: atom_id res chain seq x y z
N MET A 1 34.65 -37.30 0.50
CA MET A 1 35.13 -36.17 1.34
C MET A 1 34.72 -34.79 0.79
N LYS A 2 34.86 -34.53 -0.52
CA LYS A 2 34.54 -33.22 -1.15
C LYS A 2 33.09 -32.71 -0.97
N VAL A 3 32.09 -33.60 -1.01
CA VAL A 3 30.67 -33.21 -0.87
C VAL A 3 30.30 -32.71 0.54
N LYS A 4 30.95 -33.22 1.59
CA LYS A 4 30.70 -32.79 2.97
C LYS A 4 31.27 -31.39 3.24
N ILE A 5 32.40 -31.06 2.61
CA ILE A 5 33.04 -29.74 2.72
C ILE A 5 32.19 -28.67 2.02
N ILE A 6 31.62 -28.98 0.85
CA ILE A 6 30.75 -28.04 0.12
C ILE A 6 29.46 -27.76 0.92
N LYS A 7 28.82 -28.78 1.49
CA LYS A 7 27.62 -28.59 2.33
C LYS A 7 27.89 -27.76 3.58
N LEU A 8 29.04 -27.98 4.24
CA LEU A 8 29.45 -27.21 5.42
C LEU A 8 29.77 -25.75 5.05
N PHE A 9 30.41 -25.53 3.90
CA PHE A 9 30.71 -24.19 3.39
C PHE A 9 29.44 -23.40 3.06
N ILE A 10 28.46 -24.03 2.43
CA ILE A 10 27.13 -23.42 2.16
C ILE A 10 26.43 -23.09 3.48
N LEU A 11 26.44 -24.01 4.46
CA LEU A 11 25.84 -23.77 5.78
C LEU A 11 26.50 -22.59 6.51
N CYS A 12 27.84 -22.49 6.48
CA CYS A 12 28.56 -21.36 7.06
C CYS A 12 28.24 -20.04 6.34
N MET A 13 28.21 -20.02 5.00
CA MET A 13 27.83 -18.83 4.22
C MET A 13 26.42 -18.33 4.59
N VAL A 14 25.47 -19.25 4.81
CA VAL A 14 24.10 -18.91 5.25
C VAL A 14 24.08 -18.34 6.67
N LEU A 15 24.93 -18.84 7.57
CA LEU A 15 24.96 -18.40 8.98
C LEU A 15 25.72 -17.08 9.21
N PHE A 16 26.74 -16.77 8.40
CA PHE A 16 27.56 -15.55 8.60
C PHE A 16 27.00 -14.28 7.93
N ASN A 17 26.10 -14.39 6.94
CA ASN A 17 25.57 -13.22 6.22
C ASN A 17 24.29 -12.61 6.83
N VAL A 18 23.72 -13.19 7.90
CA VAL A 18 22.45 -12.73 8.48
C VAL A 18 22.62 -11.55 9.46
N GLY A 19 23.85 -11.17 9.80
CA GLY A 19 24.12 -10.48 11.07
C GLY A 19 24.41 -8.97 11.07
N CYS A 20 24.70 -8.29 9.96
CA CYS A 20 25.32 -6.94 10.06
C CYS A 20 24.72 -5.81 9.22
N SER A 21 23.81 -6.07 8.27
CA SER A 21 23.32 -5.02 7.37
C SER A 21 21.99 -4.38 7.76
N SER A 22 21.26 -4.93 8.75
CA SER A 22 19.89 -4.47 9.07
C SER A 22 19.81 -3.43 10.19
N THR A 23 20.76 -3.40 11.13
CA THR A 23 20.65 -2.56 12.34
C THR A 23 20.97 -1.09 12.11
N SER A 24 21.89 -0.76 11.20
CA SER A 24 22.26 0.64 10.89
C SER A 24 21.25 1.37 10.01
N PHE A 25 20.56 0.65 9.12
CA PHE A 25 19.48 1.18 8.29
C PHE A 25 18.22 1.46 9.13
N LYS A 26 17.87 0.53 10.02
CA LYS A 26 16.73 0.63 10.94
C LYS A 26 16.80 1.87 11.86
N ASN A 27 17.97 2.16 12.42
CA ASN A 27 18.15 3.33 13.28
C ASN A 27 18.09 4.68 12.52
N ARG A 28 18.35 4.68 11.20
CA ARG A 28 18.40 5.90 10.40
C ARG A 28 17.02 6.40 9.97
N MET A 29 16.04 5.51 9.84
CA MET A 29 14.67 5.82 9.42
C MET A 29 13.78 6.28 10.57
N ASP A 30 13.94 5.67 11.76
CA ASP A 30 13.18 6.10 12.94
C ASP A 30 13.69 7.44 13.54
N THR A 31 14.78 8.01 12.99
CA THR A 31 15.41 9.25 13.50
C THR A 31 15.46 10.40 12.48
N ASP A 32 15.08 10.17 11.22
CA ASP A 32 14.99 11.22 10.22
C ASP A 32 13.62 11.93 10.31
N PRO A 33 13.54 13.24 10.60
CA PRO A 33 12.29 13.98 10.68
C PRO A 33 11.50 14.05 9.36
N GLN A 34 12.02 13.52 8.25
CA GLN A 34 11.26 13.33 7.01
C GLN A 34 10.48 12.01 6.97
N ASP A 35 10.77 11.05 7.86
CA ASP A 35 10.12 9.73 7.96
C ASP A 35 8.92 9.72 8.93
N ILE A 36 8.32 10.89 9.17
CA ILE A 36 7.06 11.03 9.90
C ILE A 36 5.97 10.25 9.15
N LEU A 37 5.05 9.61 9.89
CA LEU A 37 3.80 9.08 9.36
C LEU A 37 3.23 10.04 8.30
N ARG A 38 2.93 9.54 7.11
CA ARG A 38 2.29 10.37 6.09
C ARG A 38 0.91 10.77 6.61
N GLY A 39 0.71 12.08 6.76
CA GLY A 39 -0.53 12.65 7.25
C GLY A 39 -0.51 12.99 8.74
N GLU A 40 -1.48 13.80 9.15
CA GLU A 40 -1.61 14.24 10.53
C GLU A 40 -2.04 13.08 11.42
N SER A 41 -1.55 13.02 12.66
CA SER A 41 -1.98 12.01 13.66
C SER A 41 -3.48 12.07 13.97
N THR A 42 -4.13 13.18 13.65
CA THR A 42 -5.58 13.37 13.80
C THR A 42 -6.38 12.76 12.64
N ASN A 43 -5.74 12.36 11.54
CA ASN A 43 -6.44 11.87 10.35
C ASN A 43 -7.26 10.61 10.63
N THR A 44 -6.77 9.67 11.45
CA THR A 44 -7.56 8.47 11.78
C THR A 44 -8.87 8.82 12.48
N ILE A 45 -8.85 9.86 13.34
CA ILE A 45 -10.04 10.35 14.05
C ILE A 45 -11.00 11.00 13.06
N LYS A 46 -10.48 11.86 12.17
CA LYS A 46 -11.28 12.51 11.11
C LYS A 46 -11.92 11.49 10.18
N VAL A 47 -11.16 10.46 9.76
CA VAL A 47 -11.66 9.34 8.94
C VAL A 47 -12.81 8.64 9.66
N ARG A 48 -12.62 8.27 10.93
CA ARG A 48 -13.66 7.61 11.71
C ARG A 48 -14.94 8.46 11.77
N GLN A 49 -14.81 9.72 12.16
CA GLN A 49 -15.95 10.65 12.26
C GLN A 49 -16.69 10.78 10.92
N TYR A 50 -15.95 10.93 9.83
CA TYR A 50 -16.54 11.00 8.50
C TYR A 50 -17.29 9.73 8.11
N LEU A 51 -16.69 8.56 8.32
CA LEU A 51 -17.34 7.28 7.98
C LEU A 51 -18.57 7.01 8.85
N GLU A 52 -18.55 7.40 10.12
CA GLU A 52 -19.72 7.35 10.99
C GLU A 52 -20.83 8.28 10.46
N GLU A 53 -20.49 9.50 10.03
CA GLU A 53 -21.44 10.43 9.40
C GLU A 53 -22.04 9.89 8.09
N VAL A 54 -21.23 9.20 7.27
CA VAL A 54 -21.67 8.54 6.04
C VAL A 54 -22.73 7.48 6.34
N LEU A 55 -22.54 6.68 7.40
CA LEU A 55 -23.51 5.67 7.81
C LEU A 55 -24.79 6.27 8.41
N GLU A 56 -24.67 7.40 9.12
CA GLU A 56 -25.83 8.11 9.67
C GLU A 56 -26.67 8.80 8.57
N ASN A 57 -26.01 9.34 7.54
CA ASN A 57 -26.63 10.13 6.47
C ASN A 57 -26.17 9.66 5.08
N PRO A 58 -26.63 8.49 4.60
CA PRO A 58 -26.15 7.92 3.34
C PRO A 58 -26.84 8.50 2.08
N GLU A 59 -27.92 9.26 2.25
CA GLU A 59 -28.71 9.78 1.11
C GLU A 59 -27.86 10.69 0.21
N GLY A 60 -27.94 10.45 -1.10
CA GLY A 60 -27.18 11.20 -2.12
C GLY A 60 -25.67 10.89 -2.14
N ARG A 61 -25.17 10.03 -1.24
CA ARG A 61 -23.77 9.62 -1.22
C ARG A 61 -23.53 8.36 -2.02
N GLU A 62 -22.35 8.28 -2.63
CA GLU A 62 -21.82 7.09 -3.28
C GLU A 62 -20.33 6.95 -2.98
N ILE A 63 -19.83 5.72 -3.00
CA ILE A 63 -18.40 5.44 -2.91
C ILE A 63 -17.96 4.79 -4.22
N LYS A 64 -16.80 5.21 -4.72
CA LYS A 64 -16.12 4.58 -5.85
C LYS A 64 -14.71 4.23 -5.44
N ALA A 65 -14.17 3.18 -6.02
CA ALA A 65 -12.80 2.78 -5.79
C ALA A 65 -12.01 2.94 -7.08
N TYR A 66 -10.83 3.55 -7.00
CA TYR A 66 -9.98 3.76 -8.15
C TYR A 66 -8.62 3.15 -7.91
N LYS A 67 -8.05 2.59 -8.98
CA LYS A 67 -6.62 2.32 -9.07
C LYS A 67 -5.97 3.30 -10.02
N ARG A 68 -4.76 3.72 -9.68
CA ARG A 68 -3.91 4.56 -10.52
C ARG A 68 -2.52 3.96 -10.63
N ASN A 69 -1.99 4.08 -11.84
CA ASN A 69 -0.61 3.73 -12.13
C ASN A 69 0.04 4.93 -12.81
N ILE A 70 1.28 5.26 -12.42
CA ILE A 70 2.04 6.34 -13.06
C ILE A 70 2.37 5.95 -14.50
N PHE A 71 2.14 6.84 -15.47
CA PHE A 71 2.47 6.62 -16.87
C PHE A 71 3.88 7.13 -17.24
N SER A 72 4.45 8.07 -16.47
CA SER A 72 5.73 8.71 -16.76
C SER A 72 6.78 8.46 -15.67
N VAL A 73 7.98 8.04 -16.08
CA VAL A 73 9.15 7.89 -15.19
C VAL A 73 9.70 9.24 -14.69
N ASP A 74 9.27 10.36 -15.29
CA ASP A 74 9.79 11.71 -15.00
C ASP A 74 9.02 12.47 -13.91
N THR A 75 7.95 11.89 -13.35
CA THR A 75 7.25 12.49 -12.22
C THR A 75 7.93 12.13 -10.91
N ASP A 76 8.60 13.10 -10.27
CA ASP A 76 9.26 12.99 -8.96
C ASP A 76 8.32 12.60 -7.79
N GLN A 77 7.00 12.53 -8.01
CA GLN A 77 6.03 12.05 -7.02
C GLN A 77 5.96 10.50 -6.96
N ASN A 78 7.14 9.88 -7.02
CA ASN A 78 7.38 8.56 -7.60
C ASN A 78 7.39 7.40 -6.59
N MET A 79 6.51 7.41 -5.58
CA MET A 79 6.65 6.40 -4.51
C MET A 79 5.78 5.15 -4.65
N PHE A 80 4.75 5.14 -5.50
CA PHE A 80 3.93 3.95 -5.72
C PHE A 80 3.55 3.79 -7.19
N TYR A 81 4.14 2.77 -7.85
CA TYR A 81 3.82 2.41 -9.24
C TYR A 81 2.36 1.98 -9.42
N TYR A 82 1.75 1.48 -8.36
CA TYR A 82 0.37 1.02 -8.29
C TYR A 82 -0.23 1.54 -6.98
N HIS A 83 -1.37 2.20 -7.05
CA HIS A 83 -2.00 2.83 -5.89
C HIS A 83 -3.52 2.71 -6.01
N ALA A 84 -4.21 2.46 -4.91
CA ALA A 84 -5.67 2.41 -4.88
C ALA A 84 -6.22 3.22 -3.72
N TYR A 85 -7.36 3.85 -3.94
CA TYR A 85 -8.03 4.71 -2.97
C TYR A 85 -9.53 4.79 -3.27
N TYR A 86 -10.29 5.21 -2.27
CA TYR A 86 -11.71 5.48 -2.39
C TYR A 86 -11.97 6.95 -2.72
N VAL A 87 -13.02 7.19 -3.48
CA VAL A 87 -13.59 8.50 -3.76
C VAL A 87 -15.03 8.47 -3.27
N PHE A 88 -15.33 9.31 -2.29
CA PHE A 88 -16.69 9.55 -1.84
C PHE A 88 -17.26 10.73 -2.60
N LEU A 89 -18.46 10.54 -3.13
CA LEU A 89 -19.20 11.56 -3.85
C LEU A 89 -20.51 11.84 -3.13
N LYS A 90 -20.94 13.09 -3.16
CA LYS A 90 -22.26 13.53 -2.73
C LYS A 90 -22.94 14.28 -3.85
N ASP A 91 -24.10 13.81 -4.28
CA ASP A 91 -24.85 14.34 -5.42
C ASP A 91 -23.99 14.45 -6.69
N GLY A 92 -23.15 13.44 -6.92
CA GLY A 92 -22.23 13.34 -8.06
C GLY A 92 -20.98 14.25 -7.98
N LYS A 93 -20.75 14.95 -6.87
CA LYS A 93 -19.58 15.81 -6.66
C LYS A 93 -18.60 15.18 -5.68
N LEU A 94 -17.31 15.41 -5.90
CA LEU A 94 -16.25 15.03 -4.95
C LEU A 94 -16.55 15.61 -3.57
N GLU A 95 -16.77 14.72 -2.60
CA GLU A 95 -16.86 15.06 -1.18
C GLU A 95 -15.49 14.87 -0.54
N HIS A 96 -14.97 13.64 -0.55
CA HIS A 96 -13.65 13.31 0.00
C HIS A 96 -12.95 12.19 -0.79
N THR A 97 -11.63 12.12 -0.65
CA THR A 97 -10.86 10.90 -0.98
C THR A 97 -10.44 10.18 0.30
N LEU A 98 -10.33 8.86 0.27
CA LEU A 98 -9.91 8.07 1.42
C LEU A 98 -8.91 7.00 0.99
N VAL A 99 -7.78 6.94 1.69
CA VAL A 99 -6.71 5.97 1.41
C VAL A 99 -6.09 5.48 2.70
N PHE A 100 -5.63 4.24 2.73
CA PHE A 100 -4.73 3.77 3.77
C PHE A 100 -3.29 4.00 3.32
N THR A 101 -2.62 4.97 3.95
CA THR A 101 -1.21 5.25 3.68
C THR A 101 -0.32 4.32 4.49
N GLY A 102 0.58 3.63 3.80
CA GLY A 102 1.70 2.99 4.45
C GLY A 102 2.72 4.00 4.96
N THR A 103 3.47 3.58 5.98
CA THR A 103 4.71 4.23 6.37
C THR A 103 5.75 4.21 5.24
N PRO A 104 6.69 5.17 5.22
CA PRO A 104 7.87 5.06 4.36
C PRO A 104 8.57 3.71 4.54
N LYS A 105 9.18 3.21 3.46
CA LYS A 105 9.92 1.95 3.43
C LYS A 105 10.95 1.88 4.56
N GLY A 106 10.77 0.93 5.48
CA GLY A 106 11.69 0.60 6.58
C GLY A 106 11.40 1.29 7.93
N SER A 107 10.27 2.00 8.06
CA SER A 107 9.77 2.52 9.34
C SER A 107 9.01 1.45 10.14
N ASN A 108 9.12 1.48 11.47
CA ASN A 108 8.37 0.60 12.38
C ASN A 108 6.94 1.11 12.70
N HIS A 109 6.48 2.24 12.12
CA HIS A 109 5.13 2.74 12.43
C HIS A 109 4.05 2.00 11.63
N ASN A 110 2.93 1.75 12.30
CA ASN A 110 1.72 1.21 11.70
C ASN A 110 1.14 2.25 10.73
N GLY A 111 0.76 1.84 9.51
CA GLY A 111 0.16 2.74 8.52
C GLY A 111 -1.11 3.45 9.03
N ASN A 112 -1.57 4.47 8.30
CA ASN A 112 -2.66 5.33 8.73
C ASN A 112 -3.69 5.58 7.63
N TRP A 113 -4.97 5.54 7.98
CA TRP A 113 -6.04 6.05 7.11
C TRP A 113 -5.97 7.58 7.01
N MET A 114 -6.10 8.08 5.79
CA MET A 114 -6.02 9.49 5.47
C MET A 114 -7.19 9.90 4.58
N LEU A 115 -7.90 10.94 5.02
CA LEU A 115 -8.78 11.70 4.14
C LEU A 115 -7.94 12.69 3.33
N ASP A 116 -8.32 12.90 2.08
CA ASP A 116 -7.87 14.04 1.28
C ASP A 116 -6.35 14.11 1.11
N ALA A 117 -5.74 12.96 0.82
CA ALA A 117 -4.36 12.94 0.39
C ALA A 117 -4.22 13.74 -0.91
N ASN A 118 -3.42 14.81 -0.88
CA ASN A 118 -3.23 15.72 -2.02
C ASN A 118 -3.01 15.00 -3.37
N PRO A 119 -2.16 13.95 -3.45
CA PRO A 119 -2.00 13.23 -4.71
C PRO A 119 -3.31 12.61 -5.21
N ASP A 120 -4.16 12.08 -4.34
CA ASP A 120 -5.37 11.32 -4.71
C ASP A 120 -6.47 12.25 -5.20
N ILE A 121 -6.62 13.41 -4.56
CA ILE A 121 -7.46 14.50 -5.02
C ILE A 121 -6.99 14.95 -6.41
N GLN A 122 -5.69 15.23 -6.57
CA GLN A 122 -5.15 15.69 -7.84
C GLN A 122 -5.36 14.66 -8.96
N SER A 123 -5.07 13.38 -8.73
CA SER A 123 -5.26 12.35 -9.76
C SER A 123 -6.73 12.13 -10.11
N TYR A 124 -7.64 12.28 -9.15
CA TYR A 124 -9.08 12.19 -9.45
C TYR A 124 -9.58 13.40 -10.23
N ILE A 125 -9.15 14.62 -9.85
CA ILE A 125 -9.49 15.84 -10.59
C ILE A 125 -8.98 15.76 -12.03
N LEU A 126 -7.71 15.39 -12.23
CA LEU A 126 -7.12 15.24 -13.57
C LEU A 126 -7.82 14.15 -14.40
N TYR A 127 -8.28 13.08 -13.75
CA TYR A 127 -9.11 12.05 -14.39
C TYR A 127 -10.44 12.61 -14.91
N LEU A 128 -11.13 13.45 -14.12
CA LEU A 128 -12.39 14.06 -14.53
C LEU A 128 -12.23 15.03 -15.73
N TYR A 129 -11.05 15.61 -15.90
CA TYR A 129 -10.76 16.57 -16.98
C TYR A 129 -10.02 15.97 -18.19
N ASP A 130 -9.80 14.64 -18.22
CA ASP A 130 -9.09 13.92 -19.29
C ASP A 130 -7.64 14.44 -19.57
N ASP A 131 -7.02 15.08 -18.57
CA ASP A 131 -5.65 15.62 -18.62
C ASP A 131 -4.75 14.83 -17.66
N ASN A 132 -4.86 13.50 -17.71
CA ASN A 132 -4.32 12.65 -16.65
C ASN A 132 -2.97 12.04 -17.01
N PRO A 133 -1.86 12.44 -16.35
CA PRO A 133 -0.58 11.73 -16.47
C PRO A 133 -0.60 10.35 -15.79
N TRP A 134 -1.72 9.96 -15.18
CA TRP A 134 -1.93 8.70 -14.51
C TRP A 134 -2.91 7.83 -15.30
N LYS A 135 -2.62 6.53 -15.41
CA LYS A 135 -3.61 5.56 -15.87
C LYS A 135 -4.56 5.24 -14.73
N MET A 136 -5.64 5.99 -14.65
CA MET A 136 -6.74 5.78 -13.70
C MET A 136 -7.71 4.72 -14.24
N LYS A 137 -8.19 3.84 -13.36
CA LYS A 137 -9.25 2.88 -13.66
C LYS A 137 -10.13 2.69 -12.42
N GLU A 138 -11.44 2.81 -12.60
CA GLU A 138 -12.41 2.43 -11.58
C GLU A 138 -12.36 0.91 -11.35
N LEU A 139 -12.40 0.52 -10.08
CA LEU A 139 -12.55 -0.87 -9.65
C LEU A 139 -14.04 -1.18 -9.60
N LEU A 140 -14.45 -2.13 -10.44
CA LEU A 140 -15.83 -2.60 -10.54
C LEU A 140 -15.91 -4.06 -10.09
N GLY A 141 -17.07 -4.44 -9.57
CA GLY A 141 -17.36 -5.79 -9.14
C GLY A 141 -17.45 -6.78 -10.30
N PRO A 142 -17.64 -8.08 -10.00
CA PRO A 142 -17.68 -9.14 -11.00
C PRO A 142 -18.70 -8.92 -12.11
N ASN A 143 -19.79 -8.19 -11.85
CA ASN A 143 -20.86 -7.90 -12.80
C ASN A 143 -20.87 -6.42 -13.26
N GLY A 144 -19.83 -5.64 -12.94
CA GLY A 144 -19.71 -4.23 -13.30
C GLY A 144 -20.33 -3.26 -12.30
N GLU A 145 -20.73 -3.73 -11.11
CA GLU A 145 -21.26 -2.92 -10.03
C GLU A 145 -20.19 -2.05 -9.37
N SER A 146 -20.56 -0.81 -9.00
CA SER A 146 -19.74 0.04 -8.12
C SER A 146 -19.82 -0.47 -6.68
N PRO A 147 -18.86 -0.11 -5.80
CA PRO A 147 -18.86 -0.61 -4.43
C PRO A 147 -20.10 -0.18 -3.63
N ASP A 148 -20.59 -1.08 -2.76
CA ASP A 148 -21.68 -0.82 -1.82
C ASP A 148 -21.20 0.16 -0.75
N LEU A 149 -21.78 1.37 -0.74
CA LEU A 149 -21.44 2.44 0.21
C LEU A 149 -21.49 1.98 1.65
N ILE A 150 -22.58 1.32 2.05
CA ILE A 150 -22.84 1.00 3.45
C ILE A 150 -21.89 -0.11 3.91
N LYS A 151 -21.84 -1.22 3.17
CA LYS A 151 -21.02 -2.37 3.53
C LYS A 151 -19.53 -2.03 3.48
N THR A 152 -19.08 -1.32 2.44
CA THR A 152 -17.68 -0.89 2.33
C THR A 152 -17.30 0.04 3.47
N THR A 153 -18.13 1.03 3.80
CA THR A 153 -17.89 1.94 4.93
C THR A 153 -17.82 1.20 6.26
N GLN A 154 -18.73 0.26 6.50
CA GLN A 154 -18.71 -0.60 7.69
C GLN A 154 -17.44 -1.45 7.77
N ASN A 155 -16.99 -2.04 6.66
CA ASN A 155 -15.75 -2.81 6.60
C ASN A 155 -14.53 -1.95 6.91
N ILE A 156 -14.45 -0.74 6.34
CA ILE A 156 -13.35 0.20 6.64
C ILE A 156 -13.35 0.55 8.14
N LEU A 157 -14.49 0.93 8.70
CA LEU A 157 -14.63 1.23 10.14
C LEU A 157 -14.25 0.04 11.02
N LYS A 158 -14.64 -1.18 10.63
CA LYS A 158 -14.25 -2.40 11.34
C LYS A 158 -12.73 -2.55 11.38
N ARG A 159 -12.04 -2.42 10.24
CA ARG A 159 -10.57 -2.49 10.18
C ARG A 159 -9.91 -1.39 10.99
N LEU A 160 -10.47 -0.17 10.95
CA LEU A 160 -9.99 0.96 11.74
C LEU A 160 -10.13 0.69 13.26
N ASN A 161 -11.27 0.14 13.69
CA ASN A 161 -11.53 -0.19 15.09
C ASN A 161 -10.66 -1.34 15.63
N GLU A 162 -10.31 -2.29 14.77
CA GLU A 162 -9.40 -3.40 15.09
C GLU A 162 -7.92 -2.97 15.10
N ASN A 163 -7.62 -1.68 14.80
CA ASN A 163 -6.26 -1.19 14.55
C ASN A 163 -5.52 -2.05 13.51
N TYR A 164 -6.25 -2.53 12.51
CA TYR A 164 -5.71 -3.40 11.48
C TYR A 164 -4.65 -2.67 10.65
N THR A 165 -3.56 -3.37 10.33
CA THR A 165 -2.50 -2.85 9.46
C THR A 165 -2.46 -3.67 8.18
N PHE A 166 -2.45 -2.98 7.04
CA PHE A 166 -2.32 -3.64 5.75
C PHE A 166 -0.85 -3.94 5.46
N SER A 167 -0.58 -5.10 4.89
CA SER A 167 0.78 -5.63 4.70
C SER A 167 1.53 -4.89 3.60
N PHE A 168 2.76 -4.46 3.90
CA PHE A 168 3.61 -3.73 2.97
C PHE A 168 4.67 -4.61 2.32
N ALA A 169 4.76 -4.56 0.99
CA ALA A 169 5.84 -5.15 0.22
C ALA A 169 7.22 -4.62 0.64
N ALA A 170 7.33 -3.37 1.10
CA ALA A 170 8.61 -2.84 1.52
C ALA A 170 8.99 -3.11 2.97
N GLY A 171 8.05 -3.58 3.81
CA GLY A 171 8.38 -4.22 5.09
C GLY A 171 8.83 -5.67 4.91
N MET A 172 8.30 -6.37 3.88
CA MET A 172 8.82 -7.68 3.51
C MET A 172 10.30 -7.62 3.15
N ARG A 173 10.77 -6.51 2.56
CA ARG A 173 12.18 -6.33 2.19
C ARG A 173 13.16 -6.44 3.35
N ASP A 174 12.71 -6.13 4.56
CA ASP A 174 13.52 -6.11 5.77
C ASP A 174 13.38 -7.42 6.59
N LEU A 175 12.52 -8.35 6.14
CA LEU A 175 12.39 -9.64 6.79
C LEU A 175 13.59 -10.52 6.44
N PRO A 176 14.23 -11.20 7.43
CA PRO A 176 15.39 -12.04 7.18
C PRO A 176 15.17 -13.10 6.10
N TRP A 177 13.94 -13.63 6.00
CA TRP A 177 13.56 -14.60 4.98
C TRP A 177 13.50 -14.00 3.57
N TYR A 178 13.19 -12.71 3.41
CA TYR A 178 13.16 -12.05 2.11
C TYR A 178 14.56 -11.89 1.53
N HIS A 179 15.53 -11.49 2.36
CA HIS A 179 16.94 -11.50 1.97
C HIS A 179 17.46 -12.91 1.73
N GLN A 180 17.01 -13.91 2.50
CA GLN A 180 17.33 -15.31 2.21
C GLN A 180 16.74 -15.77 0.88
N ILE A 181 15.52 -15.35 0.52
CA ILE A 181 14.92 -15.60 -0.81
C ILE A 181 15.77 -14.91 -1.88
N TRP A 182 16.14 -13.64 -1.72
CA TRP A 182 17.04 -12.95 -2.65
C TRP A 182 18.38 -13.64 -2.81
N ILE A 183 19.03 -14.05 -1.72
CA ILE A 183 20.31 -14.76 -1.76
C ILE A 183 20.14 -16.13 -2.41
N THR A 184 19.04 -16.84 -2.13
CA THR A 184 18.73 -18.15 -2.71
C THR A 184 18.44 -18.05 -4.21
N PHE A 185 17.72 -17.00 -4.65
CA PHE A 185 17.37 -16.76 -6.04
C PHE A 185 18.41 -15.94 -6.82
N ALA A 186 19.38 -15.29 -6.17
CA ALA A 186 20.55 -14.69 -6.82
C ALA A 186 21.48 -15.75 -7.43
N PHE A 187 21.36 -17.01 -6.98
CA PHE A 187 22.00 -18.17 -7.62
C PHE A 187 21.17 -18.78 -8.77
N PHE A 188 19.93 -18.34 -8.96
CA PHE A 188 19.15 -18.61 -10.17
C PHE A 188 19.35 -17.46 -11.17
N PRO A 189 19.19 -17.70 -12.48
CA PRO A 189 19.25 -16.64 -13.47
C PRO A 189 18.29 -15.50 -13.07
N PRO A 190 18.72 -14.23 -13.06
CA PRO A 190 17.91 -13.08 -12.65
C PRO A 190 16.54 -13.02 -13.34
N ILE A 191 16.45 -13.59 -14.55
CA ILE A 191 15.24 -13.72 -15.38
C ILE A 191 14.10 -14.48 -14.68
N ILE A 192 14.37 -15.40 -13.75
CA ILE A 192 13.34 -16.20 -13.07
C ILE A 192 12.99 -15.62 -11.70
N GLY A 193 13.99 -15.14 -10.96
CA GLY A 193 13.79 -14.59 -9.61
C GLY A 193 13.04 -13.26 -9.61
N TYR A 194 13.37 -12.35 -10.55
CA TYR A 194 12.73 -11.03 -10.62
C TYR A 194 11.22 -11.09 -10.88
N PRO A 195 10.72 -11.86 -11.85
CA PRO A 195 9.28 -11.94 -12.10
C PRO A 195 8.51 -12.48 -10.91
N ILE A 196 8.99 -13.55 -10.26
CA ILE A 196 8.30 -14.15 -9.10
C ILE A 196 8.22 -13.15 -7.93
N LEU A 197 9.33 -12.46 -7.65
CA LEU A 197 9.37 -11.43 -6.61
C LEU A 197 8.49 -10.22 -6.96
N THR A 198 8.49 -9.80 -8.22
CA THR A 198 7.66 -8.69 -8.70
C THR A 198 6.18 -9.06 -8.64
N ILE A 199 5.81 -10.29 -9.01
CA ILE A 199 4.45 -10.82 -8.89
C ILE A 199 4.02 -10.87 -7.42
N SER A 200 4.86 -11.36 -6.52
CA SER A 200 4.57 -11.40 -5.07
C SER A 200 4.47 -10.00 -4.44
N ALA A 201 5.16 -9.02 -5.02
CA ALA A 201 5.15 -7.64 -4.56
C ALA A 201 4.05 -6.77 -5.23
N TRP A 202 3.40 -7.28 -6.29
CA TRP A 202 2.45 -6.50 -7.09
C TRP A 202 1.18 -6.18 -6.29
N ASP A 203 0.69 -7.13 -5.49
CA ASP A 203 -0.57 -6.99 -4.74
C ASP A 203 -0.37 -6.67 -3.25
N SER A 204 0.86 -6.37 -2.82
CA SER A 204 1.20 -6.10 -1.41
C SER A 204 1.52 -4.62 -1.12
N ASP A 205 0.96 -3.70 -1.92
CA ASP A 205 0.92 -2.29 -1.53
C ASP A 205 -0.22 -2.05 -0.54
N ASN A 206 0.06 -1.40 0.59
CA ASN A 206 -0.91 -1.13 1.64
C ASN A 206 -2.17 -0.45 1.12
N CYS A 207 -2.04 0.46 0.15
CA CYS A 207 -3.16 1.19 -0.41
C CYS A 207 -4.05 0.24 -1.23
N ILE A 208 -3.45 -0.66 -2.00
CA ILE A 208 -4.14 -1.67 -2.81
C ILE A 208 -4.80 -2.72 -1.92
N SER A 209 -4.04 -3.29 -0.98
CA SER A 209 -4.56 -4.30 -0.05
C SER A 209 -5.70 -3.72 0.80
N SER A 210 -5.58 -2.46 1.25
CA SER A 210 -6.65 -1.81 2.02
C SER A 210 -7.96 -1.75 1.26
N VAL A 211 -7.93 -1.36 -0.01
CA VAL A 211 -9.13 -1.30 -0.86
C VAL A 211 -9.63 -2.71 -1.13
N ALA A 212 -8.77 -3.62 -1.60
CA ALA A 212 -9.14 -4.99 -1.93
C ALA A 212 -9.77 -5.78 -0.76
N GLU A 213 -9.33 -5.52 0.47
CA GLU A 213 -9.82 -6.20 1.67
C GLU A 213 -11.04 -5.55 2.33
N THR A 214 -11.40 -4.33 1.96
CA THR A 214 -12.53 -3.59 2.57
C THR A 214 -13.68 -3.33 1.61
N ILE A 215 -13.42 -3.39 0.30
CA ILE A 215 -14.41 -3.20 -0.75
C ILE A 215 -15.47 -4.30 -0.70
N GLU A 216 -16.73 -3.89 -0.77
CA GLU A 216 -17.87 -4.79 -0.94
C GLU A 216 -18.67 -4.33 -2.14
N TRP A 217 -19.23 -5.29 -2.87
CA TRP A 217 -19.99 -5.07 -4.09
C TRP A 217 -21.50 -5.18 -3.84
#